data_AF-H9FJA2-F1
#
_entry.id   AF-H9FJA2-F1
#
_cell.length_a   1.000
_cell.length_b   1.000
_cell.length_c   1.000
_cell.angle_alpha   90.00
_cell.angle_beta   90.00
_cell.angle_gamma   90.00
#
_symmetry.space_group_name_H-M   'P 1'
#
loop_
_entity.id
_entity.type
_entity.pdbx_description
1 polymer ?
#
loop_
_entity_poly.entity_id
_entity_poly.type
_entity_poly.pdbx_seq_one_letter_code
_entity_poly.pdbx_strand_id
1 'polypeptide(L)'
;QTEKPTHYRYLKEFRTEQCPLFSQHKCAQHRPFTCFHWHFLNQRRRRPLRRRDGTFNYSPDVYCSKYNEATGVCPDGDECPYLHRTTGDTERKYHLRYYKTGTCIHETDARGHCVKNGLHCAFAHGPLDLRPPVCDVRELQAQEALQNGQLGSGEGVPDLQPGVLASQAMIEKILSEDPRWQDANFVLGSYKTEQCPKPPRLCRQGYACPHYHNSRDRRRNPRRFQYRSTPCPSVKHGDEWGEP
;
A
#
# COMPACT_ATOMS: atom_id res chain seq x y z
N GLN A 1 -8.02 -14.01 16.16
CA GLN A 1 -7.52 -15.07 15.26
C GLN A 1 -6.01 -15.08 15.34
N THR A 2 -5.38 -16.24 15.53
CA THR A 2 -3.92 -16.35 15.66
C THR A 2 -3.26 -16.16 14.29
N GLU A 3 -2.25 -15.29 14.19
CA GLU A 3 -1.52 -15.03 12.94
C GLU A 3 -0.81 -16.30 12.44
N LYS A 4 -0.80 -16.52 11.12
CA LYS A 4 -0.09 -17.67 10.53
C LYS A 4 1.42 -17.55 10.80
N PRO A 5 2.14 -18.66 11.07
CA PRO A 5 3.58 -18.59 11.37
C PRO A 5 4.41 -17.88 10.30
N THR A 6 4.10 -18.11 9.03
CA THR A 6 4.74 -17.45 7.89
C THR A 6 4.48 -15.95 7.89
N HIS A 7 3.22 -15.53 8.06
CA HIS A 7 2.86 -14.11 8.14
C HIS A 7 3.53 -13.42 9.32
N TYR A 8 3.50 -14.06 10.49
CA TYR A 8 4.13 -13.55 11.69
C TYR A 8 5.63 -13.30 11.47
N ARG A 9 6.35 -14.24 10.82
CA ARG A 9 7.76 -14.07 10.48
C ARG A 9 7.99 -12.83 9.60
N TYR A 10 7.19 -12.62 8.56
CA TYR A 10 7.32 -11.44 7.70
C TYR A 10 7.00 -10.14 8.42
N LEU A 11 5.88 -10.10 9.15
CA LEU A 11 5.48 -8.94 9.94
C LEU A 11 6.54 -8.57 10.98
N LYS A 12 7.13 -9.56 11.64
CA LYS A 12 8.12 -9.34 12.70
C LYS A 12 9.53 -9.05 12.17
N GLU A 13 10.00 -9.78 11.15
CA GLU A 13 11.44 -9.91 10.89
C GLU A 13 11.86 -9.41 9.49
N PHE A 14 10.95 -9.32 8.51
CA PHE A 14 11.33 -8.93 7.14
C PHE A 14 11.92 -7.52 7.10
N ARG A 15 13.18 -7.44 6.67
CA ARG A 15 14.00 -6.23 6.55
C ARG A 15 14.13 -5.43 7.85
N THR A 16 14.03 -6.10 9.00
CA THR A 16 14.22 -5.44 10.31
C THR A 16 15.67 -5.49 10.77
N GLU A 17 16.35 -6.60 10.51
CA GLU A 17 17.75 -6.84 10.88
C GLU A 17 18.71 -6.77 9.68
N GLN A 18 19.96 -6.37 9.95
CA GLN A 18 21.02 -6.32 8.93
C GLN A 18 21.42 -7.72 8.50
N CYS A 19 21.73 -7.91 7.22
CA CYS A 19 22.23 -9.20 6.75
C CYS A 19 23.67 -9.43 7.26
N PRO A 20 23.93 -10.45 8.09
CA PRO A 20 25.27 -10.72 8.61
C PRO A 20 26.25 -11.17 7.51
N LEU A 21 25.73 -11.79 6.45
CA LEU A 21 26.52 -12.24 5.30
C LEU A 21 26.87 -11.09 4.35
N PHE A 22 26.06 -10.03 4.29
CA PHE A 22 26.33 -8.90 3.40
C PHE A 22 27.52 -8.09 3.87
N SER A 23 27.66 -7.87 5.18
CA SER A 23 28.82 -7.19 5.78
C SER A 23 30.15 -7.93 5.52
N GLN A 24 30.07 -9.21 5.17
CA GLN A 24 31.23 -10.04 4.80
C GLN A 24 31.36 -10.25 3.28
N HIS A 25 30.53 -9.60 2.46
CA HIS A 25 30.44 -9.81 1.01
C HIS A 25 30.08 -11.25 0.58
N LYS A 26 29.43 -12.02 1.46
CA LYS A 26 29.03 -13.43 1.23
C LYS A 26 27.55 -13.63 0.94
N CYS A 27 26.74 -12.57 0.94
CA CYS A 27 25.30 -12.70 0.69
C CYS A 27 25.00 -12.95 -0.80
N ALA A 28 24.67 -14.21 -1.13
CA ALA A 28 24.23 -14.60 -2.47
C ALA A 28 22.85 -14.05 -2.86
N GLN A 29 22.09 -13.47 -1.91
CA GLN A 29 20.76 -12.91 -2.12
C GLN A 29 20.76 -11.37 -2.26
N HIS A 30 21.94 -10.77 -2.48
CA HIS A 30 22.02 -9.35 -2.82
C HIS A 30 21.57 -9.08 -4.27
N ARG A 31 21.90 -10.00 -5.18
CA ARG A 31 21.56 -9.95 -6.61
C ARG A 31 21.26 -11.38 -7.09
N PRO A 32 19.99 -11.73 -7.36
CA PRO A 32 18.81 -10.89 -7.27
C PRO A 32 18.50 -10.48 -5.82
N PHE A 33 17.82 -9.34 -5.64
CA PHE A 33 17.58 -8.71 -4.33
C PHE A 33 16.49 -9.43 -3.52
N THR A 34 16.78 -10.68 -3.13
CA THR A 34 15.88 -11.61 -2.44
C THR A 34 16.30 -11.87 -1.00
N CYS A 35 17.23 -11.09 -0.45
CA CYS A 35 17.61 -11.22 0.95
C CYS A 35 16.45 -10.78 1.85
N PHE A 36 16.19 -11.58 2.87
CA PHE A 36 15.18 -11.30 3.89
C PHE A 36 15.60 -10.15 4.83
N HIS A 37 16.90 -9.91 4.94
CA HIS A 37 17.53 -8.89 5.77
C HIS A 37 17.88 -7.65 4.95
N TRP A 38 18.05 -6.49 5.60
CA TRP A 38 18.48 -5.28 4.90
C TRP A 38 20.00 -5.24 4.73
N HIS A 39 20.46 -4.64 3.64
CA HIS A 39 21.88 -4.48 3.32
C HIS A 39 22.34 -3.03 3.52
N PHE A 40 21.50 -2.10 3.09
CA PHE A 40 21.69 -0.67 3.29
C PHE A 40 20.61 -0.12 4.23
N LEU A 41 20.94 0.93 4.98
CA LEU A 41 20.05 1.47 6.02
C LEU A 41 18.72 1.95 5.43
N ASN A 42 18.70 2.50 4.22
CA ASN A 42 17.46 2.88 3.53
C ASN A 42 16.55 1.70 3.14
N GLN A 43 16.98 0.45 3.34
CA GLN A 43 16.17 -0.76 3.16
C GLN A 43 15.62 -1.28 4.49
N ARG A 44 16.15 -0.80 5.62
CA ARG A 44 15.70 -1.17 6.97
C ARG A 44 14.27 -0.72 7.16
N ARG A 45 13.46 -1.61 7.69
CA ARG A 45 12.05 -1.41 8.05
C ARG A 45 11.92 -1.54 9.55
N ARG A 46 11.22 -0.62 10.20
CA ARG A 46 10.80 -0.79 11.60
C ARG A 46 9.67 -1.82 11.69
N ARG A 47 9.66 -2.60 12.77
CA ARG A 47 8.58 -3.56 13.02
C ARG A 47 7.29 -2.80 13.40
N PRO A 48 6.16 -3.06 12.72
CA PRO A 48 4.87 -2.51 13.12
C PRO A 48 4.39 -3.21 14.38
N LEU A 49 3.93 -2.43 15.34
CA LEU A 49 3.43 -2.88 16.63
C LEU A 49 2.08 -2.21 16.88
N ARG A 50 1.11 -2.99 17.31
CA ARG A 50 -0.09 -2.48 17.96
C ARG A 50 0.16 -2.49 19.46
N ARG A 51 0.16 -1.31 20.07
CA ARG A 51 0.36 -1.10 21.51
C ARG A 51 -0.86 -1.60 22.29
N ARG A 52 -0.73 -1.69 23.62
CA ARG A 52 -1.81 -2.14 24.51
C ARG A 52 -3.01 -1.20 24.50
N ASP A 53 -2.77 0.08 24.28
CA ASP A 53 -3.81 1.12 24.09
C ASP A 53 -4.54 1.00 22.74
N GLY A 54 -4.13 0.07 21.87
CA GLY A 54 -4.75 -0.17 20.57
C GLY A 54 -4.22 0.69 19.43
N THR A 55 -3.28 1.62 19.69
CA THR A 55 -2.64 2.46 18.68
C THR A 55 -1.44 1.76 18.02
N PHE A 56 -1.08 2.18 16.80
CA PHE A 56 0.19 1.76 16.19
C PHE A 56 1.38 2.58 16.66
N ASN A 57 2.56 1.96 16.71
CA ASN A 57 3.83 2.64 16.98
C ASN A 57 4.22 3.65 15.88
N TYR A 58 3.81 3.42 14.63
CA TYR A 58 3.88 4.39 13.56
C TYR A 58 2.64 4.29 12.67
N SER A 59 2.26 5.39 12.03
CA SER A 59 1.10 5.42 11.14
C SER A 59 1.26 4.49 9.94
N PRO A 60 0.24 3.72 9.54
CA PRO A 60 0.23 3.01 8.26
C PRO A 60 0.16 3.95 7.04
N ASP A 61 -0.21 5.21 7.21
CA ASP A 61 -0.63 6.08 6.11
C ASP A 61 0.07 7.42 6.01
N VAL A 62 0.52 7.95 7.13
CA VAL A 62 1.10 9.29 7.19
C VAL A 62 2.60 9.18 7.07
N TYR A 63 3.13 9.50 5.89
CA TYR A 63 4.57 9.51 5.63
C TYR A 63 5.28 10.63 6.40
N CYS A 64 6.45 10.30 6.95
CA CYS A 64 7.37 11.21 7.60
C CYS A 64 8.00 12.14 6.56
N SER A 65 7.96 13.45 6.79
CA SER A 65 8.62 14.45 5.95
C SER A 65 10.13 14.59 6.23
N LYS A 66 10.59 14.11 7.39
CA LYS A 66 11.99 14.22 7.84
C LYS A 66 12.86 13.02 7.46
N TYR A 67 12.25 11.92 7.02
CA TYR A 67 12.98 10.71 6.65
C TYR A 67 13.76 10.92 5.36
N ASN A 68 15.07 10.73 5.41
CA ASN A 68 15.93 10.83 4.24
C ASN A 68 15.96 9.48 3.50
N GLU A 69 15.29 9.40 2.35
CA GLU A 69 15.17 8.17 1.55
C GLU A 69 16.50 7.67 0.98
N ALA A 70 17.48 8.57 0.76
CA ALA A 70 18.79 8.20 0.23
C ALA A 70 19.64 7.50 1.29
N THR A 71 19.65 8.02 2.52
CA THR A 71 20.49 7.52 3.62
C THR A 71 19.79 6.50 4.52
N GLY A 72 18.46 6.57 4.61
CA GLY A 72 17.66 5.74 5.52
C GLY A 72 17.57 6.28 6.94
N VAL A 73 17.90 7.56 7.16
CA VAL A 73 17.95 8.17 8.49
C VAL A 73 16.74 9.07 8.73
N CYS A 74 16.17 8.96 9.92
CA CYS A 74 15.19 9.91 10.48
C CYS A 74 15.76 10.49 11.77
N PRO A 75 15.67 11.81 12.01
CA PRO A 75 16.04 12.41 13.28
C PRO A 75 15.25 11.83 14.47
N ASP A 76 13.99 11.46 14.22
CA ASP A 76 13.10 10.88 15.24
C ASP A 76 13.32 9.34 15.39
N GLY A 77 14.24 8.75 14.62
CA GLY A 77 14.66 7.36 14.75
C GLY A 77 13.52 6.33 14.70
N ASP A 78 13.59 5.34 15.60
CA ASP A 78 12.58 4.29 15.70
C ASP A 78 11.28 4.76 16.35
N GLU A 79 11.34 5.82 17.16
CA GLU A 79 10.19 6.43 17.84
C GLU A 79 9.36 7.35 16.93
N CYS A 80 9.77 7.55 15.67
CA CYS A 80 9.01 8.37 14.73
C CYS A 80 7.58 7.83 14.54
N PRO A 81 6.52 8.60 14.84
CA PRO A 81 5.14 8.13 14.75
C PRO A 81 4.63 8.06 13.30
N TYR A 82 5.45 8.44 12.32
CA TYR A 82 5.11 8.51 10.92
C TYR A 82 5.79 7.40 10.12
N LEU A 83 5.19 7.03 9.00
CA LEU A 83 5.68 6.02 8.07
C LEU A 83 6.95 6.49 7.35
N HIS A 84 8.01 5.69 7.34
CA HIS A 84 9.20 5.98 6.54
C HIS A 84 9.07 5.38 5.15
N ARG A 85 9.43 6.15 4.11
CA ARG A 85 9.47 5.65 2.73
C ARG A 85 10.75 4.87 2.48
N THR A 86 10.85 3.71 3.12
CA THR A 86 11.96 2.79 2.93
C THR A 86 12.00 2.25 1.49
N THR A 87 13.16 1.72 1.08
CA THR A 87 13.33 1.14 -0.25
C THR A 87 12.28 0.07 -0.53
N GLY A 88 11.50 0.24 -1.59
CA GLY A 88 10.40 -0.67 -1.95
C GLY A 88 9.12 -0.47 -1.13
N ASP A 89 9.04 0.61 -0.34
CA ASP A 89 7.90 0.97 0.53
C ASP A 89 7.56 -0.15 1.54
N THR A 90 8.61 -0.74 2.12
CA THR A 90 8.49 -1.95 2.95
C THR A 90 7.77 -1.69 4.26
N GLU A 91 7.94 -0.54 4.91
CA GLU A 91 7.19 -0.24 6.15
C GLU A 91 5.68 -0.27 5.94
N ARG A 92 5.19 0.24 4.80
CA ARG A 92 3.75 0.25 4.46
C ARG A 92 3.28 -1.14 4.07
N LYS A 93 3.93 -1.74 3.06
CA LYS A 93 3.52 -3.03 2.50
C LYS A 93 3.47 -4.15 3.52
N TYR A 94 4.39 -4.12 4.48
CA TYR A 94 4.49 -5.11 5.55
C TYR A 94 3.89 -4.59 6.86
N HIS A 95 3.05 -3.55 6.84
CA HIS A 95 2.35 -3.07 8.02
C HIS A 95 1.26 -4.07 8.45
N LEU A 96 0.93 -4.11 9.74
CA LEU A 96 -0.19 -4.90 10.28
C LEU A 96 -1.53 -4.57 9.57
N ARG A 97 -1.65 -3.35 9.03
CA ARG A 97 -2.84 -2.84 8.32
C ARG A 97 -2.98 -3.36 6.88
N TYR A 98 -1.87 -3.75 6.21
CA TYR A 98 -1.85 -3.98 4.76
C TYR A 98 -1.26 -5.32 4.31
N TYR A 99 -0.33 -5.90 5.08
CA TYR A 99 0.34 -7.12 4.67
C TYR A 99 -0.68 -8.25 4.52
N LYS A 100 -0.75 -8.82 3.30
CA LYS A 100 -1.64 -9.93 2.95
C LYS A 100 -3.13 -9.67 3.19
N THR A 101 -3.55 -8.41 3.24
CA THR A 101 -4.98 -8.05 3.43
C THR A 101 -5.73 -7.90 2.12
N GLY A 102 -5.03 -7.88 0.99
CA GLY A 102 -5.60 -7.81 -0.34
C GLY A 102 -4.94 -8.80 -1.30
N THR A 103 -5.72 -9.30 -2.26
CA THR A 103 -5.27 -10.28 -3.26
C THR A 103 -4.30 -9.64 -4.24
N CYS A 104 -3.26 -10.38 -4.62
CA CYS A 104 -2.34 -9.96 -5.67
C CYS A 104 -3.03 -10.07 -7.03
N ILE A 105 -2.85 -9.06 -7.88
CA ILE A 105 -3.32 -9.10 -9.27
C ILE A 105 -2.42 -9.95 -10.18
N HIS A 106 -1.26 -10.36 -9.68
CA HIS A 106 -0.29 -11.13 -10.42
C HIS A 106 -0.37 -12.59 -9.99
N GLU A 107 -0.23 -13.48 -10.95
CA GLU A 107 -0.18 -14.92 -10.71
C GLU A 107 1.10 -15.36 -9.99
N THR A 108 1.12 -16.62 -9.61
CA THR A 108 2.29 -17.30 -9.08
C THR A 108 2.96 -18.15 -10.15
N ASP A 109 4.29 -18.24 -10.10
CA ASP A 109 5.07 -19.21 -10.86
C ASP A 109 4.82 -20.64 -10.38
N ALA A 110 5.41 -21.62 -11.07
CA ALA A 110 5.30 -23.05 -10.72
C ALA A 110 5.83 -23.39 -9.30
N ARG A 111 6.55 -22.47 -8.65
CA ARG A 111 7.07 -22.61 -7.29
C ARG A 111 6.17 -21.94 -6.24
N GLY A 112 5.07 -21.32 -6.67
CA GLY A 112 4.14 -20.59 -5.81
C GLY A 112 4.58 -19.16 -5.46
N HIS A 113 5.56 -18.59 -6.18
CA HIS A 113 6.01 -17.21 -5.95
C HIS A 113 5.37 -16.25 -6.94
N CYS A 114 5.09 -15.02 -6.52
CA CYS A 114 4.57 -13.99 -7.43
C CYS A 114 5.49 -13.78 -8.63
N VAL A 115 4.96 -13.83 -9.86
CA VAL A 115 5.76 -13.59 -11.08
C VAL A 115 6.38 -12.19 -11.13
N LYS A 116 5.73 -11.21 -10.48
CA LYS A 116 6.17 -9.81 -10.44
C LYS A 116 7.11 -9.51 -9.27
N ASN A 117 6.71 -9.94 -8.06
CA ASN A 117 7.32 -9.52 -6.80
C ASN A 117 8.11 -10.64 -6.11
N GLY A 118 8.16 -11.82 -6.73
CA GLY A 118 8.81 -13.01 -6.20
C GLY A 118 8.22 -13.49 -4.89
N LEU A 119 9.06 -14.18 -4.12
CA LEU A 119 8.69 -14.81 -2.85
C LEU A 119 8.31 -13.83 -1.73
N HIS A 120 8.67 -12.55 -1.90
CA HIS A 120 8.40 -11.46 -0.95
C HIS A 120 7.20 -10.61 -1.41
N CYS A 121 6.22 -11.20 -2.09
CA CYS A 121 5.00 -10.48 -2.41
C CYS A 121 4.23 -10.16 -1.13
N ALA A 122 3.89 -8.89 -0.93
CA ALA A 122 3.13 -8.43 0.23
C ALA A 122 1.60 -8.61 0.07
N PHE A 123 1.15 -8.98 -1.14
CA PHE A 123 -0.26 -9.29 -1.44
C PHE A 123 -0.52 -10.79 -1.39
N ALA A 124 -1.76 -11.17 -1.13
CA ALA A 124 -2.14 -12.57 -0.97
C ALA A 124 -2.32 -13.28 -2.32
N HIS A 125 -1.79 -14.49 -2.45
CA HIS A 125 -2.00 -15.36 -3.61
C HIS A 125 -2.99 -16.48 -3.27
N GLY A 126 -4.25 -16.08 -3.11
CA GLY A 126 -5.39 -16.97 -2.82
C GLY A 126 -6.00 -16.77 -1.44
N PRO A 127 -7.20 -17.32 -1.18
CA PRO A 127 -7.95 -17.11 0.07
C PRO A 127 -7.20 -17.61 1.31
N LEU A 128 -6.38 -18.64 1.15
CA LEU A 128 -5.54 -19.16 2.23
C LEU A 128 -4.33 -18.28 2.53
N ASP A 129 -3.95 -17.34 1.67
CA ASP A 129 -2.85 -16.39 1.94
C ASP A 129 -3.40 -15.05 2.46
N LEU A 130 -4.72 -14.83 2.38
CA LEU A 130 -5.36 -13.63 2.92
C LEU A 130 -5.41 -13.64 4.46
N ARG A 131 -5.27 -12.45 5.04
CA ARG A 131 -5.49 -12.19 6.47
C ARG A 131 -6.34 -10.94 6.67
N PRO A 132 -7.11 -10.85 7.76
CA PRO A 132 -7.83 -9.62 8.09
C PRO A 132 -6.83 -8.49 8.42
N PRO A 133 -7.15 -7.23 8.06
CA PRO A 133 -6.37 -6.08 8.50
C PRO A 133 -6.48 -5.90 10.01
N VAL A 134 -5.38 -5.43 10.62
CA VAL A 134 -5.44 -4.87 11.97
C VAL A 134 -5.65 -3.37 11.83
N CYS A 135 -6.66 -2.83 12.51
CA CYS A 135 -6.96 -1.40 12.52
C CYS A 135 -6.42 -0.73 13.79
N ASP A 136 -6.12 0.56 13.68
CA ASP A 136 -5.82 1.40 14.84
C ASP A 136 -7.11 1.63 15.63
N VAL A 137 -7.04 1.72 16.96
CA VAL A 137 -8.22 2.01 17.80
C VAL A 137 -8.93 3.30 17.37
N ARG A 138 -8.18 4.30 16.93
CA ARG A 138 -8.73 5.58 16.45
C ARG A 138 -9.51 5.40 15.14
N GLU A 139 -9.05 4.52 14.25
CA GLU A 139 -9.75 4.19 13.00
C GLU A 139 -11.10 3.50 13.31
N LEU A 140 -11.09 2.55 14.26
CA LEU A 140 -12.30 1.82 14.68
C LEU A 140 -13.34 2.75 15.32
N GLN A 141 -12.93 3.56 16.31
CA GLN A 141 -13.83 4.50 16.99
C GLN A 141 -14.46 5.49 16.01
N ALA A 142 -13.68 5.94 15.02
CA ALA A 142 -14.16 6.92 14.09
C ALA A 142 -15.11 6.31 13.04
N GLN A 143 -14.92 5.04 12.66
CA GLN A 143 -15.90 4.26 11.87
C GLN A 143 -17.21 4.06 12.63
N GLU A 144 -17.14 3.75 13.93
CA GLU A 144 -18.33 3.61 14.80
C GLU A 144 -19.10 4.94 14.92
N ALA A 145 -18.41 6.07 15.09
CA ALA A 145 -19.04 7.39 15.17
C ALA A 145 -19.78 7.79 13.88
N LEU A 146 -19.22 7.43 12.72
CA LEU A 146 -19.85 7.62 11.39
C LEU A 146 -21.10 6.75 11.24
N GLN A 147 -21.03 5.49 11.66
CA GLN A 147 -22.17 4.56 11.58
C GLN A 147 -23.31 4.95 12.52
N ASN A 148 -23.00 5.57 13.65
CA ASN A 148 -23.98 6.07 14.62
C ASN A 148 -24.50 7.48 14.32
N GLY A 149 -24.10 8.11 13.21
CA GLY A 149 -24.68 9.39 12.74
C GLY A 149 -24.31 10.63 13.56
N GLN A 150 -23.26 10.60 14.38
CA GLN A 150 -22.91 11.67 15.33
C GLN A 150 -22.07 12.83 14.74
N LEU A 151 -21.85 12.87 13.42
CA LEU A 151 -21.09 13.93 12.74
C LEU A 151 -21.98 14.91 11.94
N GLY A 152 -23.24 15.05 12.34
CA GLY A 152 -24.13 16.11 11.90
C GLY A 152 -24.33 17.18 12.98
N SER A 153 -23.84 18.39 12.71
CA SER A 153 -24.10 19.66 13.43
C SER A 153 -23.14 20.03 14.57
N GLY A 154 -22.37 21.10 14.31
CA GLY A 154 -22.17 22.22 15.25
C GLY A 154 -21.27 22.04 16.47
N GLU A 155 -20.13 22.73 16.42
CA GLU A 155 -19.30 23.25 17.53
C GLU A 155 -18.52 22.28 18.44
N GLY A 156 -17.22 22.59 18.60
CA GLY A 156 -16.32 22.00 19.59
C GLY A 156 -15.36 20.96 19.04
N VAL A 157 -14.40 21.35 18.18
CA VAL A 157 -13.24 20.52 17.84
C VAL A 157 -12.31 20.48 19.07
N PRO A 158 -12.13 19.33 19.76
CA PRO A 158 -11.03 19.22 20.70
C PRO A 158 -9.74 19.09 19.90
N ASP A 159 -8.68 19.73 20.38
CA ASP A 159 -7.33 19.76 19.81
C ASP A 159 -6.77 18.33 19.59
N LEU A 160 -7.11 17.73 18.44
CA LEU A 160 -6.68 16.40 18.04
C LEU A 160 -5.44 16.55 17.18
N GLN A 161 -4.32 16.01 17.69
CA GLN A 161 -3.00 16.12 17.10
C GLN A 161 -2.99 15.83 15.58
N PRO A 162 -2.12 16.48 14.79
CA PRO A 162 -2.11 16.45 13.31
C PRO A 162 -2.10 15.06 12.64
N GLY A 163 -1.80 13.99 13.37
CA GLY A 163 -1.86 12.60 12.89
C GLY A 163 -3.29 12.02 12.77
N VAL A 164 -4.30 12.60 13.43
CA VAL A 164 -5.67 12.07 13.52
C VAL A 164 -6.49 12.37 12.25
N LEU A 165 -6.30 13.53 11.62
CA LEU A 165 -7.00 13.87 10.37
C LEU A 165 -6.50 13.06 9.16
N ALA A 166 -5.30 12.50 9.24
CA ALA A 166 -4.61 11.95 8.08
C ALA A 166 -4.83 10.43 7.89
N SER A 167 -5.29 9.69 8.91
CA SER A 167 -5.74 8.30 8.79
C SER A 167 -7.21 8.21 8.33
N GLN A 168 -8.05 9.17 8.73
CA GLN A 168 -9.49 9.13 8.43
C GLN A 168 -9.87 9.68 7.05
N ALA A 169 -8.98 10.43 6.38
CA ALA A 169 -9.29 11.08 5.11
C ALA A 169 -8.80 10.35 3.84
N MET A 170 -7.99 9.28 3.92
CA MET A 170 -7.10 8.96 2.78
C MET A 170 -7.29 7.62 2.07
N ILE A 171 -8.02 6.65 2.63
CA ILE A 171 -8.25 5.36 1.94
C ILE A 171 -9.70 5.16 1.52
N GLU A 172 -10.67 5.49 2.36
CA GLU A 172 -12.09 5.39 1.98
C GLU A 172 -12.69 6.71 1.48
N LYS A 173 -12.10 7.87 1.83
CA LYS A 173 -12.71 9.14 1.46
C LYS A 173 -12.54 9.53 -0.02
N ILE A 174 -11.51 9.10 -0.76
CA ILE A 174 -11.33 9.59 -2.16
C ILE A 174 -12.18 8.84 -3.20
N LEU A 175 -12.66 7.64 -2.92
CA LEU A 175 -13.74 7.04 -3.72
C LEU A 175 -15.13 7.54 -3.28
N SER A 176 -15.20 8.31 -2.18
CA SER A 176 -16.44 8.78 -1.55
C SER A 176 -16.64 10.31 -1.56
N GLU A 177 -15.67 11.13 -1.99
CA GLU A 177 -15.85 12.59 -1.99
C GLU A 177 -16.70 13.08 -3.17
N ASP A 178 -16.82 12.28 -4.23
CA ASP A 178 -17.69 12.57 -5.37
C ASP A 178 -18.64 11.38 -5.58
N PRO A 179 -19.93 11.53 -5.21
CA PRO A 179 -20.94 10.49 -5.37
C PRO A 179 -21.04 9.92 -6.80
N ARG A 180 -20.55 10.65 -7.80
CA ARG A 180 -20.49 10.18 -9.19
C ARG A 180 -19.64 8.91 -9.34
N TRP A 181 -18.64 8.67 -8.50
CA TRP A 181 -17.86 7.42 -8.57
C TRP A 181 -18.62 6.17 -8.11
N GLN A 182 -19.81 6.32 -7.52
CA GLN A 182 -20.73 5.20 -7.27
C GLN A 182 -21.62 4.89 -8.49
N ASP A 183 -21.72 5.80 -9.45
CA ASP A 183 -22.48 5.60 -10.68
C ASP A 183 -21.64 4.83 -11.72
N ALA A 184 -22.17 3.69 -12.18
CA ALA A 184 -21.48 2.81 -13.12
C ALA A 184 -21.15 3.51 -14.45
N ASN A 185 -22.02 4.39 -14.94
CA ASN A 185 -21.79 5.09 -16.21
C ASN A 185 -20.63 6.09 -16.10
N PHE A 186 -20.55 6.80 -14.98
CA PHE A 186 -19.47 7.71 -14.69
C PHE A 186 -18.14 6.97 -14.50
N VAL A 187 -18.12 5.85 -13.79
CA VAL A 187 -16.91 5.01 -13.64
C VAL A 187 -16.42 4.56 -15.02
N LEU A 188 -17.29 4.02 -15.88
CA LEU A 188 -16.92 3.58 -17.22
C LEU A 188 -16.32 4.73 -18.07
N GLY A 189 -16.91 5.92 -17.94
CA GLY A 189 -16.54 7.13 -18.68
C GLY A 189 -15.30 7.87 -18.19
N SER A 190 -14.99 7.80 -16.89
CA SER A 190 -14.03 8.70 -16.24
C SER A 190 -12.86 7.95 -15.58
N TYR A 191 -12.98 6.66 -15.30
CA TYR A 191 -11.93 5.89 -14.63
C TYR A 191 -10.66 5.84 -15.48
N LYS A 192 -9.56 6.33 -14.92
CA LYS A 192 -8.20 6.38 -15.49
C LYS A 192 -8.09 7.14 -16.81
N THR A 193 -9.02 8.04 -17.11
CA THR A 193 -8.95 8.85 -18.35
C THR A 193 -8.12 10.12 -18.18
N GLU A 194 -7.90 10.55 -16.94
CA GLU A 194 -7.17 11.78 -16.58
C GLU A 194 -5.98 11.47 -15.68
N GLN A 195 -4.91 12.27 -15.80
CA GLN A 195 -3.70 12.09 -15.01
C GLN A 195 -3.98 12.47 -13.56
N CYS A 196 -3.44 11.71 -12.61
CA CYS A 196 -3.58 12.08 -11.21
C CYS A 196 -2.88 13.44 -10.99
N PRO A 197 -3.58 14.44 -10.40
CA PRO A 197 -2.97 15.73 -10.09
C PRO A 197 -1.88 15.60 -9.01
N LYS A 198 -1.93 14.51 -8.24
CA LYS A 198 -0.89 14.18 -7.26
C LYS A 198 0.25 13.44 -7.97
N PRO A 199 1.52 13.81 -7.73
CA PRO A 199 2.65 13.02 -8.21
C PRO A 199 2.48 11.54 -7.83
N PRO A 200 2.83 10.57 -8.71
CA PRO A 200 2.61 9.14 -8.43
C PRO A 200 3.16 8.66 -7.09
N ARG A 201 4.23 9.28 -6.58
CA ARG A 201 4.86 8.97 -5.29
C ARG A 201 4.09 9.50 -4.07
N LEU A 202 3.19 10.46 -4.27
CA LEU A 202 2.41 11.15 -3.24
C LEU A 202 0.92 10.79 -3.28
N CYS A 203 0.46 10.10 -4.31
CA CYS A 203 -0.90 9.58 -4.40
C CYS A 203 -1.08 8.37 -3.47
N ARG A 204 -1.71 8.58 -2.33
CA ARG A 204 -1.93 7.55 -1.30
C ARG A 204 -2.97 6.49 -1.68
N GLN A 205 -3.73 6.72 -2.76
CA GLN A 205 -4.70 5.77 -3.31
C GLN A 205 -4.04 4.66 -4.16
N GLY A 206 -2.76 4.83 -4.55
CA GLY A 206 -2.01 3.83 -5.30
C GLY A 206 -2.73 3.36 -6.56
N TYR A 207 -2.82 2.04 -6.74
CA TYR A 207 -3.52 1.40 -7.87
C TYR A 207 -5.03 1.71 -7.90
N ALA A 208 -5.66 1.90 -6.74
CA ALA A 208 -7.08 2.20 -6.61
C ALA A 208 -7.43 3.67 -6.92
N CYS A 209 -6.46 4.51 -7.26
CA CYS A 209 -6.73 5.90 -7.65
C CYS A 209 -7.59 5.94 -8.92
N PRO A 210 -8.67 6.74 -8.98
CA PRO A 210 -9.49 6.87 -10.19
C PRO A 210 -8.76 7.55 -11.36
N HIS A 211 -7.59 8.16 -11.12
CA HIS A 211 -6.78 8.80 -12.14
C HIS A 211 -5.54 7.96 -12.48
N TYR A 212 -5.00 8.12 -13.69
CA TYR A 212 -3.83 7.36 -14.13
C TYR A 212 -2.51 8.00 -13.65
N HIS A 213 -1.52 7.16 -13.35
CA HIS A 213 -0.20 7.62 -12.92
C HIS A 213 0.92 7.37 -13.94
N ASN A 214 0.67 6.51 -14.93
CA ASN A 214 1.62 6.18 -16.00
C ASN A 214 0.84 5.78 -17.26
N SER A 215 1.56 5.62 -18.38
CA SER A 215 0.95 5.31 -19.68
C SER A 215 0.25 3.95 -19.74
N ARG A 216 0.67 2.97 -18.93
CA ARG A 216 0.03 1.64 -18.85
C ARG A 216 -1.31 1.69 -18.13
N ASP A 217 -1.43 2.56 -17.13
CA ASP A 217 -2.65 2.77 -16.34
C ASP A 217 -3.68 3.65 -17.08
N ARG A 218 -3.27 4.38 -18.13
CA ARG A 218 -4.12 5.35 -18.83
C ARG A 218 -5.15 4.67 -19.76
N ARG A 219 -6.42 4.97 -19.52
CA ARG A 219 -7.54 4.64 -20.43
C ARG A 219 -7.85 5.82 -21.35
N ARG A 220 -8.36 5.54 -22.56
CA ARG A 220 -8.89 6.59 -23.45
C ARG A 220 -10.31 6.95 -23.00
N ASN A 221 -10.70 8.21 -23.05
CA ASN A 221 -12.06 8.59 -22.70
C ASN A 221 -13.06 8.04 -23.75
N PRO A 222 -14.03 7.19 -23.37
CA PRO A 222 -14.97 6.58 -24.32
C PRO A 222 -15.92 7.59 -24.96
N ARG A 223 -16.09 8.78 -24.39
CA ARG A 223 -16.86 9.88 -25.00
C ARG A 223 -16.09 10.57 -26.14
N ARG A 224 -14.76 10.46 -26.15
CA ARG A 224 -13.89 11.07 -27.16
C ARG A 224 -13.37 10.06 -28.19
N PHE A 225 -13.21 8.81 -27.78
CA PHE A 225 -12.65 7.76 -28.61
C PHE A 225 -13.63 6.60 -28.69
N GLN A 226 -14.02 6.23 -29.90
CA GLN A 226 -14.85 5.05 -30.12
C GLN A 226 -14.02 3.80 -29.83
N TYR A 227 -14.50 3.00 -28.90
CA TYR A 227 -13.98 1.67 -28.65
C TYR A 227 -14.60 0.69 -29.63
N ARG A 228 -13.78 -0.24 -30.15
CA ARG A 228 -14.24 -1.40 -30.90
C ARG A 228 -13.76 -2.64 -30.17
N SER A 229 -14.55 -3.71 -30.21
CA SER A 229 -14.16 -5.01 -29.67
C SER A 229 -13.02 -5.65 -30.47
N THR A 230 -12.85 -5.26 -31.74
CA THR A 230 -11.75 -5.72 -32.58
C THR A 230 -10.42 -5.14 -32.10
N PRO A 231 -9.43 -5.99 -31.74
CA PRO A 231 -8.10 -5.53 -31.35
C PRO A 231 -7.42 -4.73 -32.46
N CYS A 232 -6.53 -3.81 -32.08
CA CYS A 232 -5.74 -3.05 -33.05
C CYS A 232 -4.73 -3.99 -33.72
N PRO A 233 -4.65 -4.04 -35.07
CA PRO A 233 -3.73 -4.93 -35.80
C PRO A 233 -2.25 -4.58 -35.60
N SER A 234 -1.95 -3.41 -35.03
CA SER A 234 -0.59 -2.95 -34.71
C SER A 234 -0.24 -3.07 -33.22
N VAL A 235 -1.08 -3.73 -32.42
CA VAL A 235 -0.77 -3.98 -31.01
C VAL A 235 0.45 -4.90 -30.92
N LYS A 236 1.41 -4.58 -30.05
CA LYS A 236 2.56 -5.48 -29.82
C LYS A 236 2.06 -6.75 -29.11
N HIS A 237 2.11 -7.89 -29.80
CA HIS A 237 1.75 -9.22 -29.29
C HIS A 237 2.77 -9.80 -28.29
N GLY A 238 3.17 -9.02 -27.28
CA GLY A 238 4.18 -9.44 -26.29
C GLY A 238 3.82 -9.20 -24.82
N ASP A 239 2.75 -8.44 -24.56
CA ASP A 239 2.20 -8.19 -23.23
C ASP A 239 0.68 -8.46 -23.31
N GLU A 240 0.30 -9.66 -23.78
CA GLU A 240 -1.09 -10.08 -23.78
C GLU A 240 -1.52 -10.22 -22.32
N TRP A 241 -2.63 -9.59 -21.96
CA TRP A 241 -3.35 -9.96 -20.74
C TRP A 241 -3.82 -11.39 -20.96
N GLY A 242 -3.05 -12.36 -20.48
CA GLY A 242 -3.49 -13.75 -20.43
C GLY A 242 -4.85 -13.84 -19.74
N GLU A 243 -5.72 -14.69 -20.27
CA GLU A 243 -6.99 -15.02 -19.63
C GLU A 243 -6.78 -15.58 -18.22
N PRO A 244 -7.73 -15.34 -17.29
CA PRO A 244 -7.63 -15.68 -15.86
C PRO A 244 -7.49 -17.17 -15.53
#